data_AF-A0A1H3PZ85-F1
#
_entry.id   AF-A0A1H3PZ85-F1
#
_cell.length_a   1.000
_cell.length_b   1.000
_cell.length_c   1.000
_cell.angle_alpha   90.00
_cell.angle_beta   90.00
_cell.angle_gamma   90.00
#
_symmetry.space_group_name_H-M   'P 1'
#
loop_
_entity.id
_entity.type
_entity.pdbx_description
1 polymer ?
#
loop_
_entity_poly.entity_id
_entity_poly.type
_entity_poly.pdbx_seq_one_letter_code
_entity_poly.pdbx_strand_id
1 'polypeptide(L)'
;WVLHGPDGAHVTLHHTPRFVTTDMIALRDAAVAGVGVVQLPVVMARDQLGAGSLVRLVPDWAPGREIIHAVFLSRRGLLPSVRALIDFLAQRFEMLPED
;
A
#
# COMPACT_ATOMS: atom_id res chain seq x y z
N TRP A 1 -7.88 -7.38 9.82
CA TRP A 1 -7.91 -6.22 8.92
C TRP A 1 -9.08 -5.34 9.29
N VAL A 2 -8.94 -4.02 9.17
CA VAL A 2 -10.07 -3.08 9.26
C VAL A 2 -10.31 -2.58 7.85
N LEU A 3 -11.52 -2.80 7.34
CA LEU A 3 -11.91 -2.40 5.99
C LEU A 3 -13.02 -1.36 6.09
N HIS A 4 -12.95 -0.36 5.23
CA HIS A 4 -13.94 0.69 5.03
C HIS A 4 -14.68 0.41 3.73
N GLY A 5 -16.00 0.53 3.76
CA GLY A 5 -16.88 0.24 2.63
C GLY A 5 -17.83 1.39 2.31
N PRO A 6 -18.83 1.15 1.44
CA PRO A 6 -19.82 2.15 1.05
C PRO A 6 -20.56 2.78 2.24
N ASP A 7 -21.00 4.03 2.06
CA ASP A 7 -21.81 4.77 3.04
C ASP A 7 -21.18 4.90 4.44
N GLY A 8 -19.84 4.85 4.53
CA GLY A 8 -19.11 4.93 5.79
C GLY A 8 -19.12 3.63 6.61
N ALA A 9 -19.53 2.51 5.99
CA ALA A 9 -19.48 1.20 6.62
C ALA A 9 -18.03 0.85 7.00
N HIS A 10 -17.87 0.13 8.11
CA HIS A 10 -16.59 -0.42 8.52
C HIS A 10 -16.77 -1.84 9.05
N VAL A 11 -15.80 -2.71 8.76
CA VAL A 11 -15.78 -4.08 9.24
C VAL A 11 -14.39 -4.44 9.74
N THR A 12 -14.33 -5.14 10.87
CA THR A 12 -13.10 -5.77 11.35
C THR A 12 -13.12 -7.25 10.98
N LEU A 13 -12.23 -7.64 10.08
CA LEU A 13 -12.02 -9.02 9.67
C LEU A 13 -10.94 -9.67 10.53
N HIS A 14 -11.35 -10.57 11.41
CA HIS A 14 -10.45 -11.47 12.12
C HIS A 14 -10.03 -12.63 11.20
N HIS A 15 -8.73 -12.89 11.13
CA HIS A 15 -8.17 -13.98 10.32
C HIS A 15 -6.98 -14.62 11.04
N THR A 16 -6.72 -15.88 10.73
CA THR A 16 -5.52 -16.58 11.18
C THR A 16 -4.54 -16.64 10.01
N PRO A 17 -3.44 -15.86 10.03
CA PRO A 17 -2.50 -15.84 8.92
C PRO A 17 -1.77 -17.19 8.79
N ARG A 18 -1.62 -17.65 7.55
CA ARG A 18 -0.87 -18.89 7.23
C ARG A 18 0.62 -18.64 6.99
N PHE A 19 0.97 -17.41 6.67
CA PHE A 19 2.33 -16.94 6.40
C PHE A 19 2.45 -15.50 6.91
N VAL A 20 3.51 -15.18 7.63
CA VAL A 20 3.73 -13.87 8.25
C VAL A 20 5.16 -13.43 7.97
N THR A 21 5.30 -12.26 7.35
CA THR A 21 6.59 -11.61 7.11
C THR A 21 6.37 -10.10 6.94
N THR A 22 7.46 -9.32 7.05
CA THR A 22 7.48 -7.89 6.76
C THR A 22 7.90 -7.58 5.32
N ASP A 23 8.31 -8.59 4.55
CA ASP A 23 8.71 -8.45 3.15
C ASP A 23 7.49 -8.51 2.21
N MET A 24 7.17 -7.39 1.57
CA MET A 24 6.02 -7.27 0.66
C MET A 24 6.18 -8.08 -0.63
N ILE A 25 7.41 -8.28 -1.11
CA ILE A 25 7.67 -9.11 -2.30
C ILE A 25 7.35 -10.57 -1.97
N ALA A 26 7.85 -11.05 -0.83
CA ALA A 26 7.56 -12.40 -0.36
C ALA A 26 6.05 -12.62 -0.13
N LEU A 27 5.34 -11.63 0.42
CA LEU A 27 3.89 -11.69 0.59
C LEU A 27 3.13 -11.77 -0.73
N ARG A 28 3.52 -10.98 -1.73
CA ARG A 28 2.93 -11.02 -3.08
C ARG A 28 3.14 -12.38 -3.73
N ASP A 29 4.37 -12.88 -3.71
CA ASP A 29 4.73 -14.13 -4.38
C ASP A 29 4.02 -15.31 -3.69
N ALA A 30 3.85 -15.28 -2.36
CA ALA A 30 3.03 -16.24 -1.63
C ALA A 30 1.54 -16.19 -2.03
N ALA A 31 0.97 -15.00 -2.23
CA ALA A 31 -0.41 -14.86 -2.71
C ALA A 31 -0.59 -15.40 -4.13
N VAL A 32 0.37 -15.10 -5.04
CA VAL A 32 0.40 -15.67 -6.40
C VAL A 32 0.49 -17.20 -6.37
N ALA A 33 1.25 -17.76 -5.43
CA ALA A 33 1.36 -19.21 -5.21
C ALA A 33 0.11 -19.83 -4.53
N GLY A 34 -0.92 -19.05 -4.21
CA GLY A 34 -2.17 -19.55 -3.63
C GLY A 34 -2.13 -19.80 -2.12
N VAL A 35 -1.16 -19.23 -1.40
CA VAL A 35 -1.06 -19.38 0.07
C VAL A 35 -2.29 -18.76 0.77
N GLY A 36 -2.82 -17.66 0.25
CA GLY A 36 -3.99 -16.98 0.78
C GLY A 36 -4.22 -15.58 0.19
N VAL A 37 -4.93 -14.74 0.94
CA VAL A 37 -5.22 -13.34 0.59
C VAL A 37 -4.16 -12.41 1.19
N VAL A 38 -3.79 -11.36 0.47
CA VAL A 38 -2.80 -10.38 0.91
C VAL A 38 -3.33 -8.95 0.73
N GLN A 39 -2.97 -8.06 1.66
CA GLN A 39 -3.13 -6.62 1.53
C GLN A 39 -1.78 -6.02 1.14
N LEU A 40 -1.70 -5.38 -0.03
CA LEU A 40 -0.49 -4.74 -0.54
C LEU A 40 -0.82 -3.38 -1.16
N PRO A 41 0.13 -2.43 -1.17
CA PRO A 41 0.02 -1.26 -2.04
C PRO A 41 -0.20 -1.71 -3.50
N VAL A 42 -1.14 -1.11 -4.22
CA VAL A 42 -1.48 -1.55 -5.58
C VAL A 42 -0.29 -1.49 -6.53
N VAL A 43 0.62 -0.53 -6.33
CA VAL A 43 1.89 -0.45 -7.07
C VAL A 43 2.75 -1.71 -6.99
N MET A 44 2.63 -2.50 -5.91
CA MET A 44 3.35 -3.78 -5.74
C MET A 44 2.69 -4.96 -6.44
N ALA A 45 1.39 -4.85 -6.75
CA ALA A 45 0.58 -5.92 -7.33
C ALA A 45 0.07 -5.61 -8.75
N ARG A 46 0.37 -4.42 -9.30
CA ARG A 46 -0.15 -3.93 -10.58
C ARG A 46 0.07 -4.91 -11.73
N ASP A 47 1.28 -5.47 -11.83
CA ASP A 47 1.62 -6.41 -12.91
C ASP A 47 0.85 -7.73 -12.76
N GLN A 48 0.73 -8.23 -11.53
CA GLN A 48 0.01 -9.47 -11.23
C GLN A 48 -1.51 -9.32 -11.41
N LEU A 49 -2.05 -8.14 -11.09
CA LEU A 49 -3.45 -7.79 -11.35
C LEU A 49 -3.70 -7.68 -12.86
N GLY A 50 -2.80 -7.02 -13.60
CA GLY A 50 -2.89 -6.92 -15.06
C GLY A 50 -2.77 -8.27 -15.77
N ALA A 51 -1.93 -9.17 -15.24
CA ALA A 51 -1.77 -10.53 -15.75
C ALA A 51 -2.86 -11.50 -15.28
N GLY A 52 -3.72 -11.11 -14.35
CA GLY A 52 -4.76 -11.96 -13.75
C GLY A 52 -4.24 -13.04 -12.80
N SER A 53 -2.93 -13.05 -12.47
CA SER A 53 -2.35 -13.94 -11.46
C SER A 53 -2.71 -13.53 -10.03
N LEU A 54 -3.13 -12.27 -9.84
CA LEU A 54 -3.85 -11.80 -8.67
C LEU A 54 -5.15 -11.14 -9.12
N VAL A 55 -6.15 -11.11 -8.22
CA VAL A 55 -7.43 -10.43 -8.45
C VAL A 55 -7.79 -9.57 -7.24
N ARG A 56 -8.44 -8.42 -7.46
CA ARG A 56 -8.95 -7.57 -6.38
C ARG A 56 -10.16 -8.26 -5.76
N LEU A 57 -10.09 -8.53 -4.46
CA LEU A 57 -11.21 -9.02 -3.67
C LEU A 57 -11.99 -7.82 -3.11
N VAL A 58 -13.31 -7.95 -2.97
CA VAL A 58 -14.20 -6.96 -2.35
C VAL A 58 -13.94 -5.52 -2.83
N PRO A 59 -14.14 -5.19 -4.12
CA PRO A 59 -13.66 -3.94 -4.72
C PRO A 59 -14.16 -2.66 -4.04
N ASP A 60 -15.38 -2.68 -3.50
CA ASP A 60 -15.98 -1.55 -2.77
C ASP A 60 -15.45 -1.37 -1.34
N TRP A 61 -14.57 -2.27 -0.90
CA TRP A 61 -13.98 -2.28 0.43
C TRP A 61 -12.47 -2.11 0.34
N ALA A 62 -11.93 -1.18 1.11
CA ALA A 62 -10.50 -0.92 1.17
C ALA A 62 -10.01 -0.81 2.61
N PRO A 63 -8.76 -1.18 2.90
CA PRO A 63 -8.14 -0.81 4.16
C PRO A 63 -8.07 0.72 4.32
N GLY A 64 -7.83 1.18 5.55
CA GLY A 64 -7.61 2.61 5.80
C GLY A 64 -6.46 3.16 4.97
N ARG A 65 -6.58 4.43 4.57
CA ARG A 65 -5.54 5.13 3.79
C ARG A 65 -4.25 5.22 4.61
N GLU A 66 -3.14 4.80 4.01
CA GLU A 66 -1.81 4.91 4.60
C GLU A 66 -1.13 6.21 4.16
N ILE A 67 -0.44 6.87 5.08
CA ILE A 67 0.28 8.13 4.81
C ILE A 67 1.76 7.82 4.61
N ILE A 68 2.29 8.23 3.46
CA ILE A 68 3.74 8.18 3.18
C ILE A 68 4.39 9.43 3.79
N HIS A 69 5.41 9.21 4.62
CA HIS A 69 6.13 10.28 5.30
C HIS A 69 7.56 10.43 4.76
N ALA A 70 7.96 11.65 4.43
CA ALA A 70 9.35 12.01 4.21
C ALA A 70 9.97 12.51 5.51
N VAL A 71 10.90 11.73 6.08
CA VAL A 71 11.54 12.05 7.38
C VAL A 71 12.94 12.58 7.18
N PHE A 72 13.24 13.75 7.76
CA PHE A 72 14.54 14.40 7.68
C PHE A 72 14.87 15.17 8.98
N LEU A 73 16.16 15.41 9.22
CA LEU A 73 16.62 16.12 10.42
C LEU A 73 16.43 17.64 10.26
N SER A 74 15.57 18.24 11.09
CA SER A 74 15.28 19.68 11.03
C SER A 74 16.39 20.58 11.60
N ARG A 75 17.22 20.05 12.51
CA ARG A 75 18.13 20.85 13.36
C ARG A 75 19.29 21.55 12.64
N ARG A 76 19.57 21.23 11.38
CA ARG A 76 20.67 21.85 10.59
C ARG A 76 20.18 22.81 9.51
N GLY A 77 18.89 23.14 9.50
CA GLY A 77 18.26 23.79 8.36
C GLY A 77 18.10 22.83 7.18
N LEU A 78 17.07 23.03 6.38
CA LEU A 78 16.83 22.20 5.20
C LEU A 78 17.68 22.73 4.04
N LEU A 79 18.70 21.99 3.63
CA LEU A 79 19.51 22.36 2.47
C LEU A 79 18.61 22.53 1.23
N PRO A 80 18.87 23.52 0.35
CA PRO A 80 18.06 23.74 -0.85
C PRO A 80 17.89 22.49 -1.72
N SER A 81 18.92 21.65 -1.84
CA SER A 81 18.87 20.38 -2.57
C SER A 81 17.93 19.35 -1.93
N VAL A 82 17.88 19.27 -0.59
CA VAL A 82 16.97 18.38 0.13
C VAL A 82 15.54 18.86 0.00
N ARG A 83 15.30 20.18 0.09
CA ARG A 83 13.99 20.77 -0.19
C ARG A 83 13.52 20.45 -1.60
N ALA A 84 14.37 20.68 -2.60
CA ALA A 84 14.04 20.37 -3.99
C ALA A 84 13.69 18.89 -4.20
N LEU A 85 14.41 17.97 -3.53
CA LEU A 85 14.08 16.55 -3.56
C LEU A 85 12.74 16.24 -2.89
N ILE A 86 12.45 16.81 -1.73
CA ILE A 86 11.17 16.62 -1.03
C ILE A 86 10.01 17.14 -1.89
N ASP A 87 10.15 18.33 -2.47
CA ASP A 87 9.14 18.93 -3.34
C ASP A 87 8.90 18.06 -4.59
N PHE A 88 9.97 17.54 -5.20
CA PHE A 88 9.88 16.59 -6.31
C PHE A 88 9.17 15.29 -5.94
N LEU A 89 9.52 14.70 -4.78
CA LEU A 89 8.88 13.47 -4.31
C LEU A 89 7.40 13.70 -4.01
N ALA A 90 7.05 14.78 -3.31
CA ALA A 90 5.67 15.13 -2.99
C ALA A 90 4.82 15.23 -4.27
N GLN A 91 5.29 15.99 -5.27
CA GLN A 91 4.63 16.09 -6.57
C GLN A 91 4.48 14.73 -7.25
N ARG A 92 5.50 13.87 -7.17
CA ARG A 92 5.43 12.54 -7.81
C ARG A 92 4.47 11.59 -7.08
N PHE A 93 4.39 11.68 -5.75
CA PHE A 93 3.48 10.87 -4.95
C PHE A 93 2.02 11.34 -5.11
N GLU A 94 1.77 12.64 -5.32
CA GLU A 94 0.42 13.15 -5.68
C GLU A 94 -0.07 12.60 -7.02
N MET A 95 0.83 12.31 -7.96
CA MET A 95 0.48 11.75 -9.27
C MET A 95 0.25 10.23 -9.24
N LEU A 96 0.56 9.55 -8.14
CA LEU A 96 0.28 8.13 -8.02
C LEU A 96 -1.22 7.97 -7.71
N PRO A 97 -2.00 7.28 -8.57
CA PRO A 97 -3.41 7.08 -8.31
C PRO A 97 -3.59 6.36 -6.97
N GLU A 98 -4.44 6.92 -6.11
CA GLU A 98 -4.99 6.22 -4.96
C GLU A 98 -6.13 5.32 -5.48
N ASP A 99 -5.89 4.02 -5.54
CA ASP A 99 -6.88 3.01 -5.94
C ASP A 99 -7.79 2.54 -4.78
#